data_AF-A0A5C7HH81-F1
#
_entry.id   AF-A0A5C7HH81-F1
#
_cell.length_a   1.000
_cell.length_b   1.000
_cell.length_c   1.000
_cell.angle_alpha   90.00
_cell.angle_beta   90.00
_cell.angle_gamma   90.00
#
_symmetry.space_group_name_H-M   'P 1'
#
loop_
_entity.id
_entity.type
_entity.pdbx_description
1 polymer ?
#
loop_
_entity_poly.entity_id
_entity_poly.type
_entity_poly.pdbx_seq_one_letter_code
_entity_poly.pdbx_strand_id
1 'polypeptide(L)'
;MNPSINLSKMIARQTRNFAKATWSSPFLSSCLFSSTSSPPSPTHLVPGAAADVADVTGADDLVYIDPPVSSSVKPVMTPTLLQPRVVVYDGVCHLCHGGVKWIIGVDKYSKIKFCCLQSKAAEPYLRLCGLDREDVLRRFLFVEGPESYHQASTAALKVLSYLPLPYSALSSLLIIPSPLRDAAYDYVAKRRYDWFGKSKDCLVLQEKELLERFIDRDEMMMH
;
A
#
# COMPACT_ATOMS: atom_id res chain seq x y z
N MET A 1 13.25 -30.83 -31.52
CA MET A 1 13.66 -29.42 -31.48
C MET A 1 13.59 -28.94 -30.04
N ASN A 2 14.67 -28.36 -29.56
CA ASN A 2 15.05 -28.15 -28.17
C ASN A 2 14.37 -26.92 -27.54
N PRO A 3 13.94 -26.94 -26.26
CA PRO A 3 13.77 -25.73 -25.48
C PRO A 3 14.71 -25.71 -24.27
N SER A 4 15.97 -25.36 -24.50
CA SER A 4 16.90 -24.91 -23.46
C SER A 4 16.52 -23.49 -23.02
N ILE A 5 15.47 -23.36 -22.20
CA ILE A 5 15.07 -22.08 -21.61
C ILE A 5 15.93 -21.85 -20.34
N ASN A 6 17.03 -21.15 -20.56
CA ASN A 6 17.83 -20.32 -19.64
C ASN A 6 17.41 -20.32 -18.13
N LEU A 7 17.79 -21.39 -17.42
CA LEU A 7 17.65 -21.51 -15.96
C LEU A 7 18.54 -20.50 -15.20
N SER A 8 19.58 -19.97 -15.84
CA SER A 8 20.58 -19.08 -15.23
C SER A 8 20.09 -17.64 -14.98
N LYS A 9 19.02 -17.19 -15.66
CA LYS A 9 18.48 -15.83 -15.44
C LYS A 9 17.50 -15.74 -14.27
N MET A 10 16.95 -16.86 -13.81
CA MET A 10 15.97 -16.89 -12.71
C MET A 10 16.64 -16.86 -11.32
N ILE A 11 17.91 -17.32 -11.22
CA ILE A 11 18.66 -17.35 -9.95
C ILE A 11 19.33 -15.98 -9.65
N ALA A 12 19.64 -15.18 -10.68
CA ALA A 12 20.38 -13.90 -10.53
C ALA A 12 19.51 -12.67 -10.13
N ARG A 13 18.20 -12.83 -9.96
CA ARG A 13 17.31 -11.78 -9.44
C ARG A 13 17.08 -11.90 -7.93
N GLN A 14 17.25 -13.09 -7.35
CA GLN A 14 16.91 -13.36 -5.95
C GLN A 14 18.00 -12.92 -4.96
N THR A 15 19.23 -12.66 -5.43
CA THR A 15 20.37 -12.28 -4.58
C THR A 15 20.63 -10.77 -4.48
N ARG A 16 19.91 -9.92 -5.24
CA ARG A 16 20.20 -8.47 -5.28
C ARG A 16 19.52 -7.61 -4.21
N ASN A 17 18.51 -8.13 -3.51
CA ASN A 17 17.74 -7.34 -2.52
C ASN A 17 18.05 -7.68 -1.06
N PHE A 18 19.04 -8.52 -0.78
CA PHE A 18 19.46 -8.86 0.60
C PHE A 18 20.42 -7.83 1.24
N ALA A 19 20.87 -6.81 0.52
CA ALA A 19 22.05 -6.01 0.91
C ALA A 19 21.78 -4.56 1.39
N LYS A 20 20.53 -4.16 1.68
CA LYS A 20 20.25 -2.81 2.23
C LYS A 20 19.24 -2.86 3.37
N ALA A 21 19.69 -3.27 4.55
CA ALA A 21 19.00 -3.01 5.80
C ALA A 21 20.03 -2.91 6.93
N THR A 22 20.89 -1.89 6.87
CA THR A 22 21.78 -1.52 7.96
C THR A 22 21.06 -0.54 8.88
N TRP A 23 20.79 -1.01 10.10
CA TRP A 23 20.38 -0.23 11.26
C TRP A 23 21.46 0.80 11.64
N SER A 24 21.03 2.02 11.96
CA SER A 24 21.73 2.87 12.93
C SER A 24 20.86 4.07 13.34
N SER A 25 20.40 4.06 14.58
CA SER A 25 20.19 5.28 15.39
C SER A 25 21.46 5.50 16.23
N PRO A 26 21.78 6.74 16.63
CA PRO A 26 21.52 7.08 18.02
C PRO A 26 21.14 8.54 18.30
N PHE A 27 20.76 8.72 19.57
CA PHE A 27 20.33 9.87 20.34
C PHE A 27 21.41 10.96 20.61
N LEU A 28 20.91 12.11 21.10
CA LEU A 28 21.51 13.16 21.97
C LEU A 28 22.39 14.27 21.35
N SER A 29 21.98 15.53 21.50
CA SER A 29 22.44 16.43 22.59
C SER A 29 21.96 17.88 22.40
N SER A 30 21.84 18.60 23.51
CA SER A 30 21.14 19.87 23.74
C SER A 30 22.08 21.10 23.78
N CYS A 31 21.48 22.31 23.69
CA CYS A 31 21.91 23.60 24.31
C CYS A 31 23.19 24.29 23.77
N LEU A 32 23.45 25.61 23.77
CA LEU A 32 22.88 26.95 24.10
C LEU A 32 23.95 27.95 23.51
N PHE A 33 23.74 29.18 23.03
CA PHE A 33 23.51 30.51 23.67
C PHE A 33 23.77 31.55 22.53
N SER A 34 22.85 32.47 22.20
CA SER A 34 22.81 33.94 22.51
C SER A 34 24.02 34.77 21.98
N SER A 35 23.94 36.00 21.45
CA SER A 35 23.11 37.18 21.77
C SER A 35 23.29 38.31 20.73
N THR A 36 22.24 39.14 20.55
CA THR A 36 22.22 40.64 20.38
C THR A 36 22.94 41.29 19.17
N SER A 37 22.48 42.35 18.50
CA SER A 37 21.75 43.57 18.91
C SER A 37 21.19 44.35 17.69
N SER A 38 20.08 45.09 17.90
CA SER A 38 19.39 46.02 16.97
C SER A 38 20.01 47.46 16.95
N PRO A 39 19.32 48.52 16.46
CA PRO A 39 19.27 49.12 15.10
C PRO A 39 19.87 50.59 15.13
N PRO A 40 19.68 51.56 14.18
CA PRO A 40 18.39 52.19 13.76
C PRO A 40 18.29 52.74 12.29
N SER A 41 17.09 53.17 11.89
CA SER A 41 16.75 54.04 10.72
C SER A 41 17.11 55.54 11.00
N PRO A 42 16.99 56.57 10.11
CA PRO A 42 15.84 56.88 9.22
C PRO A 42 16.14 57.69 7.90
N THR A 43 15.03 58.15 7.26
CA THR A 43 14.83 59.35 6.39
C THR A 43 14.91 59.29 4.85
N HIS A 44 13.72 59.51 4.25
CA HIS A 44 13.33 60.46 3.18
C HIS A 44 14.10 60.55 1.86
N LEU A 45 13.38 60.42 0.72
CA LEU A 45 13.20 61.48 -0.30
C LEU A 45 12.27 61.02 -1.46
N VAL A 46 11.36 61.91 -1.85
CA VAL A 46 10.46 61.90 -3.03
C VAL A 46 10.89 63.08 -3.93
N PRO A 47 10.83 63.00 -5.27
CA PRO A 47 9.76 63.61 -6.11
C PRO A 47 9.38 62.72 -7.31
N GLY A 48 8.25 62.82 -8.04
CA GLY A 48 7.21 63.83 -8.24
C GLY A 48 7.03 64.11 -9.74
N ALA A 49 5.88 63.73 -10.34
CA ALA A 49 5.23 64.27 -11.58
C ALA A 49 4.03 63.33 -11.91
N ALA A 50 2.76 63.72 -11.71
CA ALA A 50 1.89 64.55 -12.58
C ALA A 50 1.68 63.94 -13.99
N ALA A 51 0.51 63.88 -14.62
CA ALA A 51 -0.92 64.08 -14.37
C ALA A 51 -1.58 63.56 -15.68
N ASP A 52 -2.73 62.88 -15.68
CA ASP A 52 -3.94 63.39 -16.37
C ASP A 52 -5.16 62.42 -16.25
N VAL A 53 -6.30 62.91 -16.74
CA VAL A 53 -7.69 62.71 -16.27
C VAL A 53 -8.62 62.00 -17.27
N ALA A 54 -9.72 61.42 -16.77
CA ALA A 54 -11.07 61.16 -17.36
C ALA A 54 -11.59 59.81 -16.83
N ASP A 55 -12.62 59.64 -16.00
CA ASP A 55 -14.00 60.16 -15.83
C ASP A 55 -15.10 59.56 -16.73
N VAL A 56 -16.21 59.20 -16.06
CA VAL A 56 -17.60 58.95 -16.48
C VAL A 56 -18.07 57.57 -16.99
N THR A 57 -18.75 56.89 -16.05
CA THR A 57 -20.05 56.18 -16.07
C THR A 57 -20.45 55.19 -17.18
N GLY A 58 -20.95 54.04 -16.74
CA GLY A 58 -21.88 53.19 -17.49
C GLY A 58 -22.39 52.07 -16.59
N ALA A 59 -23.61 52.20 -16.09
CA ALA A 59 -24.35 51.12 -15.46
C ALA A 59 -24.95 50.26 -16.56
N ASP A 60 -24.75 48.95 -16.52
CA ASP A 60 -25.62 47.98 -17.19
C ASP A 60 -25.57 46.63 -16.45
N ASP A 61 -26.75 46.28 -15.96
CA ASP A 61 -27.29 44.94 -15.69
C ASP A 61 -26.39 43.72 -15.96
N LEU A 62 -26.11 42.94 -14.92
CA LEU A 62 -26.14 41.47 -15.01
C LEU A 62 -26.72 40.87 -13.73
N VAL A 63 -27.99 40.47 -13.85
CA VAL A 63 -28.78 39.71 -12.88
C VAL A 63 -28.56 38.20 -13.11
N TYR A 64 -28.44 37.45 -12.01
CA TYR A 64 -28.66 35.99 -11.85
C TYR A 64 -27.57 35.05 -12.44
N ILE A 65 -27.06 34.01 -11.78
CA ILE A 65 -27.67 32.98 -10.90
C ILE A 65 -26.59 32.38 -9.99
N ASP A 66 -26.89 32.17 -8.71
CA ASP A 66 -26.43 31.01 -7.92
C ASP A 66 -27.70 30.26 -7.44
N PRO A 67 -27.74 28.95 -7.08
CA PRO A 67 -26.66 28.00 -6.77
C PRO A 67 -26.97 26.57 -7.35
N PRO A 68 -26.71 25.44 -6.65
CA PRO A 68 -25.48 24.66 -6.55
C PRO A 68 -25.61 23.28 -7.23
N VAL A 69 -24.56 22.76 -7.89
CA VAL A 69 -24.47 21.32 -8.15
C VAL A 69 -23.31 20.73 -7.37
N SER A 70 -23.72 20.22 -6.21
CA SER A 70 -23.14 19.06 -5.54
C SER A 70 -22.85 17.94 -6.54
N SER A 71 -21.69 17.98 -7.18
CA SER A 71 -21.12 16.82 -7.84
C SER A 71 -20.14 16.18 -6.87
N SER A 72 -20.67 15.18 -6.17
CA SER A 72 -19.90 14.16 -5.47
C SER A 72 -19.03 13.42 -6.48
N VAL A 73 -17.92 14.04 -6.87
CA VAL A 73 -16.78 13.30 -7.41
C VAL A 73 -16.13 12.69 -6.18
N LYS A 74 -16.44 11.42 -5.92
CA LYS A 74 -15.64 10.60 -4.98
C LYS A 74 -14.18 10.85 -5.33
N PRO A 75 -13.30 11.14 -4.35
CA PRO A 75 -11.92 11.42 -4.67
C PRO A 75 -11.36 10.18 -5.37
N VAL A 76 -11.10 10.34 -6.66
CA VAL A 76 -10.29 9.41 -7.45
C VAL A 76 -8.97 9.35 -6.68
N MET A 77 -8.72 8.20 -6.06
CA MET A 77 -7.54 7.97 -5.22
C MET A 77 -6.30 8.35 -6.03
N THR A 78 -5.77 9.54 -5.74
CA THR A 78 -4.49 9.99 -6.25
C THR A 78 -3.42 9.19 -5.49
N PRO A 79 -2.33 8.75 -6.15
CA PRO A 79 -1.33 7.87 -5.55
C PRO A 79 -0.44 8.65 -4.58
N THR A 80 -0.99 8.97 -3.41
CA THR A 80 -0.22 9.53 -2.30
C THR A 80 -0.53 8.73 -1.06
N LEU A 81 0.35 7.75 -0.84
CA LEU A 81 0.47 6.82 0.29
C LEU A 81 -0.39 5.55 0.16
N LEU A 82 0.19 4.55 -0.50
CA LEU A 82 -0.27 3.18 -0.31
C LEU A 82 -0.33 2.84 1.18
N GLN A 83 -1.38 2.14 1.55
CA GLN A 83 -1.62 1.83 2.95
C GLN A 83 -0.57 0.81 3.40
N PRO A 84 0.08 1.02 4.55
CA PRO A 84 1.00 0.04 5.10
C PRO A 84 0.21 -1.18 5.61
N ARG A 85 0.89 -2.33 5.69
CA ARG A 85 0.36 -3.60 6.22
C ARG A 85 -0.81 -4.14 5.41
N VAL A 86 -0.65 -4.15 4.09
CA VAL A 86 -1.62 -4.70 3.15
C VAL A 86 -1.18 -6.09 2.70
N VAL A 87 -2.08 -7.03 2.82
CA VAL A 87 -1.96 -8.38 2.29
C VAL A 87 -2.64 -8.43 0.92
N VAL A 88 -1.87 -8.76 -0.12
CA VAL A 88 -2.41 -9.01 -1.46
C VAL A 88 -2.45 -10.52 -1.69
N TYR A 89 -3.62 -11.03 -2.05
CA TYR A 89 -3.83 -12.46 -2.26
C TYR A 89 -4.83 -12.75 -3.37
N ASP A 90 -4.87 -14.00 -3.80
CA ASP A 90 -5.78 -14.48 -4.83
C ASP A 90 -7.20 -14.76 -4.27
N GLY A 91 -8.15 -13.89 -4.61
CA GLY A 91 -9.54 -13.91 -4.14
C GLY A 91 -10.41 -15.05 -4.69
N VAL A 92 -9.97 -15.77 -5.73
CA VAL A 92 -10.73 -16.91 -6.29
C VAL A 92 -10.36 -18.25 -5.65
N CYS A 93 -9.27 -18.29 -4.88
CA CYS A 93 -8.80 -19.52 -4.26
C CYS A 93 -9.42 -19.74 -2.88
N HIS A 94 -10.03 -20.91 -2.69
CA HIS A 94 -10.71 -21.29 -1.45
C HIS A 94 -9.74 -21.34 -0.26
N LEU A 95 -8.54 -21.90 -0.46
CA LEU A 95 -7.49 -21.94 0.57
C LEU A 95 -7.05 -20.54 1.02
N CYS A 96 -6.76 -19.67 0.05
CA CYS A 96 -6.29 -18.31 0.34
C CYS A 96 -7.39 -17.50 1.03
N HIS A 97 -8.61 -17.59 0.54
CA HIS A 97 -9.77 -16.93 1.15
C HIS A 97 -10.04 -17.43 2.57
N GLY A 98 -10.02 -18.75 2.80
CA GLY A 98 -10.16 -19.34 4.14
C GLY A 98 -9.08 -18.88 5.11
N GLY A 99 -7.83 -18.80 4.64
CA GLY A 99 -6.71 -18.25 5.43
C GLY A 99 -6.91 -16.77 5.78
N VAL A 100 -7.34 -15.94 4.83
CA VAL A 100 -7.63 -14.51 5.07
C VAL A 100 -8.78 -14.32 6.04
N LYS A 101 -9.88 -15.07 5.87
CA LYS A 101 -11.01 -15.07 6.80
C LYS A 101 -10.58 -15.43 8.22
N TRP A 102 -9.73 -16.44 8.36
CA TRP A 102 -9.15 -16.81 9.65
C TRP A 102 -8.31 -15.67 10.25
N ILE A 103 -7.43 -15.04 9.45
CA ILE A 103 -6.62 -13.90 9.91
C ILE A 103 -7.52 -12.74 10.38
N ILE A 104 -8.58 -12.41 9.62
CA ILE A 104 -9.52 -11.33 10.00
C ILE A 104 -10.20 -11.64 11.34
N GLY A 105 -10.62 -12.90 11.56
CA GLY A 105 -11.24 -13.31 12.82
C GLY A 105 -10.30 -13.26 14.03
N VAL A 106 -8.99 -13.47 13.82
CA VAL A 106 -8.00 -13.45 14.89
C VAL A 106 -7.41 -12.05 15.11
N ASP A 107 -7.33 -11.21 14.07
CA ASP A 107 -6.84 -9.83 14.14
C ASP A 107 -7.88 -8.90 14.80
N LYS A 108 -7.94 -8.98 16.14
CA LYS A 108 -8.81 -8.16 17.00
C LYS A 108 -8.54 -6.66 16.90
N TYR A 109 -7.36 -6.25 16.48
CA TYR A 109 -6.93 -4.86 16.45
C TYR A 109 -7.00 -4.23 15.06
N SER A 110 -7.48 -4.98 14.05
CA SER A 110 -7.60 -4.50 12.67
C SER A 110 -6.30 -3.89 12.12
N LYS A 111 -5.15 -4.46 12.50
CA LYS A 111 -3.82 -3.96 12.13
C LYS A 111 -3.47 -4.28 10.68
N ILE A 112 -4.11 -5.29 10.11
CA ILE A 112 -3.81 -5.83 8.79
C ILE A 112 -4.99 -5.57 7.88
N LYS A 113 -4.68 -5.06 6.68
CA LYS A 113 -5.64 -4.80 5.62
C LYS A 113 -5.42 -5.78 4.47
N PHE A 114 -6.45 -6.00 3.68
CA PHE A 114 -6.42 -6.97 2.59
C PHE A 114 -6.76 -6.31 1.26
N CYS A 115 -6.27 -6.90 0.18
CA CYS A 115 -6.57 -6.51 -1.18
C CYS A 115 -6.64 -7.76 -2.05
N CYS A 116 -7.66 -7.85 -2.90
CA CYS A 116 -7.78 -8.93 -3.86
C CYS A 116 -6.89 -8.65 -5.07
N LEU A 117 -6.14 -9.66 -5.49
CA LEU A 117 -5.27 -9.58 -6.66
C LEU A 117 -6.04 -9.28 -7.96
N GLN A 118 -7.35 -9.52 -8.00
CA GLN A 118 -8.22 -9.25 -9.15
C GLN A 118 -8.63 -7.77 -9.28
N SER A 119 -8.50 -6.97 -8.22
CA SER A 119 -8.87 -5.55 -8.22
C SER A 119 -7.80 -4.68 -8.91
N LYS A 120 -8.18 -3.50 -9.39
CA LYS A 120 -7.25 -2.46 -9.88
C LYS A 120 -6.45 -1.83 -8.74
N ALA A 121 -6.98 -1.81 -7.51
CA ALA A 121 -6.27 -1.33 -6.33
C ALA A 121 -5.00 -2.14 -6.00
N ALA A 122 -4.87 -3.38 -6.48
CA ALA A 122 -3.66 -4.19 -6.31
C ALA A 122 -2.49 -3.70 -7.18
N GLU A 123 -2.75 -3.07 -8.33
CA GLU A 123 -1.72 -2.63 -9.28
C GLU A 123 -0.62 -1.76 -8.67
N PRO A 124 -0.93 -0.70 -7.92
CA PRO A 124 0.14 0.13 -7.37
C PRO A 124 1.00 -0.63 -6.35
N TYR A 125 0.44 -1.59 -5.60
CA TYR A 125 1.24 -2.44 -4.68
C TYR A 125 2.20 -3.35 -5.45
N LEU A 126 1.73 -3.94 -6.55
CA LEU A 126 2.56 -4.78 -7.42
C LEU A 126 3.68 -3.97 -8.08
N ARG A 127 3.36 -2.76 -8.58
CA ARG A 127 4.34 -1.84 -9.18
C ARG A 127 5.40 -1.40 -8.18
N LEU A 128 5.03 -1.09 -6.93
CA LEU A 128 6.02 -0.77 -5.89
C LEU A 128 6.95 -1.95 -5.59
N CYS A 129 6.42 -3.18 -5.60
CA CYS A 129 7.23 -4.36 -5.35
C CYS A 129 8.08 -4.78 -6.58
N GLY A 130 7.78 -4.24 -7.77
CA GLY A 130 8.36 -4.69 -9.03
C GLY A 130 7.96 -6.12 -9.41
N LEU A 131 6.74 -6.52 -9.05
CA LEU A 131 6.19 -7.87 -9.28
C LEU A 131 5.05 -7.83 -10.29
N ASP A 132 4.92 -8.91 -11.06
CA ASP A 132 3.78 -9.11 -11.96
C ASP A 132 2.63 -9.83 -11.24
N ARG A 133 1.41 -9.76 -11.79
CA ARG A 133 0.24 -10.43 -11.21
C ARG A 133 0.45 -11.94 -11.12
N GLU A 134 1.16 -12.54 -12.08
CA GLU A 134 1.45 -13.97 -12.17
C GLU A 134 2.33 -14.49 -11.03
N ASP A 135 3.19 -13.63 -10.48
CA ASP A 135 4.05 -13.98 -9.35
C ASP A 135 3.24 -14.06 -8.05
N VAL A 136 2.32 -13.12 -7.86
CA VAL A 136 1.44 -13.04 -6.68
C VAL A 136 0.23 -13.97 -6.80
N LEU A 137 -0.15 -14.36 -8.03
CA LEU A 137 -1.19 -15.38 -8.23
C LEU A 137 -0.82 -16.69 -7.53
N ARG A 138 0.46 -17.03 -7.43
CA ARG A 138 0.90 -18.28 -6.78
C ARG A 138 1.36 -18.08 -5.33
N ARG A 139 1.49 -16.84 -4.86
CA ARG A 139 2.15 -16.53 -3.58
C ARG A 139 1.45 -15.42 -2.83
N PHE A 140 1.41 -15.55 -1.51
CA PHE A 140 0.94 -14.50 -0.61
C PHE A 140 1.93 -13.34 -0.64
N LEU A 141 1.45 -12.11 -0.82
CA LEU A 141 2.26 -10.90 -0.76
C LEU A 141 1.83 -10.08 0.46
N PHE A 142 2.80 -9.66 1.27
CA PHE A 142 2.57 -8.75 2.39
C PHE A 142 3.43 -7.51 2.20
N VAL A 143 2.78 -6.36 2.09
CA VAL A 143 3.41 -5.05 1.95
C VAL A 143 3.36 -4.34 3.30
N GLU A 144 4.50 -4.23 3.96
CA GLU A 144 4.62 -3.59 5.27
C GLU A 144 4.71 -2.07 5.12
N GLY A 145 5.34 -1.59 4.04
CA GLY A 145 5.53 -0.18 3.72
C GLY A 145 6.00 0.06 2.27
N PRO A 146 6.41 1.29 1.93
CA PRO A 146 6.70 1.68 0.54
C PRO A 146 7.86 0.91 -0.12
N GLU A 147 8.81 0.39 0.66
CA GLU A 147 9.94 -0.41 0.16
C GLU A 147 10.11 -1.76 0.89
N SER A 148 9.20 -2.09 1.80
CA SER A 148 9.26 -3.33 2.57
C SER A 148 8.11 -4.25 2.20
N TYR A 149 8.44 -5.32 1.48
CA TYR A 149 7.49 -6.38 1.16
C TYR A 149 8.08 -7.76 1.40
N HIS A 150 7.20 -8.71 1.68
CA HIS A 150 7.52 -10.10 1.91
C HIS A 150 6.62 -10.98 1.05
N GLN A 151 7.14 -12.13 0.63
CA GLN A 151 6.40 -13.10 -0.21
C GLN A 151 6.30 -14.47 0.46
N ALA A 152 5.35 -15.27 -0.04
CA ALA A 152 5.17 -16.68 0.28
C ALA A 152 5.10 -16.95 1.80
N SER A 153 5.92 -17.88 2.28
CA SER A 153 5.91 -18.28 3.68
C SER A 153 6.43 -17.18 4.61
N THR A 154 7.36 -16.34 4.15
CA THR A 154 7.85 -15.19 4.93
C THR A 154 6.73 -14.16 5.12
N ALA A 155 5.92 -13.92 4.10
CA ALA A 155 4.74 -13.05 4.20
C ALA A 155 3.76 -13.57 5.27
N ALA A 156 3.43 -14.86 5.24
CA ALA A 156 2.52 -15.48 6.20
C ALA A 156 3.04 -15.40 7.65
N LEU A 157 4.32 -15.69 7.86
CA LEU A 157 4.94 -15.59 9.20
C LEU A 157 5.04 -14.15 9.71
N LYS A 158 5.31 -13.19 8.81
CA LYS A 158 5.31 -11.77 9.13
C LYS A 158 3.92 -11.28 9.50
N VAL A 159 2.89 -11.65 8.75
CA VAL A 159 1.49 -11.40 9.10
C VAL A 159 1.22 -11.92 10.51
N LEU A 160 1.56 -13.18 10.81
CA LEU A 160 1.42 -13.81 12.13
C LEU A 160 2.04 -12.99 13.27
N SER A 161 3.17 -12.33 13.05
CA SER A 161 3.82 -11.50 14.07
C SER A 161 2.96 -10.31 14.56
N TYR A 162 2.06 -9.79 13.72
CA TYR A 162 1.15 -8.69 14.09
C TYR A 162 -0.11 -9.14 14.83
N LEU A 163 -0.44 -10.42 14.78
CA LEU A 163 -1.59 -10.98 15.49
C LEU A 163 -1.32 -11.05 17.01
N PRO A 164 -2.37 -11.10 17.85
CA PRO A 164 -2.20 -11.26 19.29
C PRO A 164 -1.54 -12.61 19.65
N LEU A 165 -0.95 -12.69 20.85
CA LEU A 165 -0.50 -13.97 21.42
C LEU A 165 -1.71 -14.92 21.57
N PRO A 166 -1.54 -16.23 21.31
CA PRO A 166 -0.28 -16.95 21.10
C PRO A 166 0.22 -16.96 19.64
N TYR A 167 -0.55 -16.45 18.68
CA TYR A 167 -0.22 -16.55 17.25
C TYR A 167 1.05 -15.79 16.85
N SER A 168 1.32 -14.65 17.49
CA SER A 168 2.59 -13.94 17.32
C SER A 168 3.81 -14.83 17.61
N ALA A 169 3.70 -15.79 18.55
CA ALA A 169 4.79 -16.72 18.85
C ALA A 169 5.11 -17.67 17.68
N LEU A 170 4.13 -17.98 16.81
CA LEU A 170 4.38 -18.78 15.60
C LEU A 170 5.29 -18.06 14.60
N SER A 171 5.39 -16.74 14.66
CA SER A 171 6.35 -15.99 13.86
C SER A 171 7.81 -16.35 14.20
N SER A 172 8.08 -16.93 15.37
CA SER A 172 9.40 -17.46 15.73
C SER A 172 9.88 -18.58 14.79
N LEU A 173 8.96 -19.23 14.06
CA LEU A 173 9.30 -20.17 13.00
C LEU A 173 10.10 -19.51 11.87
N LEU A 174 10.21 -18.17 11.83
CA LEU A 174 11.19 -17.45 11.01
C LEU A 174 12.65 -17.89 11.27
N ILE A 175 12.95 -18.60 12.36
CA ILE A 175 14.27 -19.21 12.58
C ILE A 175 14.58 -20.38 11.62
N ILE A 176 13.56 -21.06 11.11
CA ILE A 176 13.72 -22.15 10.13
C ILE A 176 14.28 -21.56 8.83
N PRO A 177 15.23 -22.19 8.13
CA PRO A 177 15.77 -21.64 6.89
C PRO A 177 14.69 -21.45 5.81
N SER A 178 14.73 -20.29 5.13
CA SER A 178 13.82 -19.93 4.03
C SER A 178 13.61 -21.02 2.96
N PRO A 179 14.65 -21.73 2.44
CA PRO A 179 14.42 -22.75 1.42
C PRO A 179 13.51 -23.89 1.86
N LEU A 180 13.56 -24.29 3.15
CA LEU A 180 12.72 -25.39 3.65
C LEU A 180 11.26 -24.96 3.75
N ARG A 181 11.00 -23.78 4.33
CA ARG A 181 9.63 -23.25 4.45
C ARG A 181 9.03 -22.90 3.09
N ASP A 182 9.83 -22.36 2.17
CA ASP A 182 9.36 -21.99 0.84
C ASP A 182 9.12 -23.22 -0.02
N ALA A 183 9.91 -24.29 0.12
CA ALA A 183 9.63 -25.57 -0.55
C ALA A 183 8.30 -26.18 -0.07
N ALA A 184 8.04 -26.17 1.24
CA ALA A 184 6.77 -26.62 1.79
C ALA A 184 5.60 -25.73 1.31
N TYR A 185 5.79 -24.42 1.30
CA TYR A 185 4.81 -23.46 0.79
C TYR A 185 4.51 -23.71 -0.69
N ASP A 186 5.54 -23.85 -1.53
CA ASP A 186 5.41 -24.08 -2.96
C ASP A 186 4.72 -25.42 -3.26
N TYR A 187 4.94 -26.44 -2.42
CA TYR A 187 4.25 -27.73 -2.52
C TYR A 187 2.73 -27.57 -2.32
N VAL A 188 2.32 -26.78 -1.32
CA VAL A 188 0.90 -26.48 -1.06
C VAL A 188 0.34 -25.56 -2.13
N ALA A 189 1.06 -24.51 -2.52
CA ALA A 189 0.64 -23.54 -3.52
C ALA A 189 0.37 -24.19 -4.89
N LYS A 190 1.13 -25.22 -5.25
CA LYS A 190 0.91 -26.01 -6.48
C LYS A 190 -0.35 -26.86 -6.43
N ARG A 191 -0.72 -27.39 -5.26
CA ARG A 191 -1.89 -28.28 -5.08
C ARG A 191 -3.14 -27.58 -4.57
N ARG A 192 -3.07 -26.28 -4.25
CA ARG A 192 -4.18 -25.54 -3.61
C ARG A 192 -5.49 -25.63 -4.38
N TYR A 193 -5.44 -25.61 -5.71
CA TYR A 193 -6.62 -25.71 -6.55
C TYR A 193 -7.14 -27.14 -6.68
N ASP A 194 -6.26 -28.13 -6.65
CA ASP A 194 -6.67 -29.53 -6.73
C ASP A 194 -7.29 -30.01 -5.41
N TRP A 195 -6.79 -29.49 -4.28
CA TRP A 195 -7.24 -29.89 -2.95
C TRP A 195 -8.43 -29.09 -2.45
N PHE A 196 -8.43 -27.77 -2.66
CA PHE A 196 -9.45 -26.87 -2.12
C PHE A 196 -10.37 -26.28 -3.19
N GLY A 197 -10.02 -26.39 -4.47
CA GLY A 197 -10.81 -25.81 -5.55
C GLY A 197 -10.52 -24.32 -5.79
N LYS A 198 -11.22 -23.80 -6.81
CA LYS A 198 -11.26 -22.39 -7.18
C LYS A 198 -12.69 -21.98 -7.53
N SER A 199 -13.05 -20.76 -7.20
CA SER A 199 -14.30 -20.14 -7.63
C SER A 199 -14.12 -19.41 -8.96
N LYS A 200 -15.24 -19.14 -9.65
CA LYS A 200 -15.26 -18.29 -10.85
C LYS A 200 -15.15 -16.81 -10.48
N ASP A 201 -15.83 -16.44 -9.40
CA ASP A 201 -15.88 -15.08 -8.88
C ASP A 201 -15.07 -14.96 -7.58
N CYS A 202 -14.75 -13.72 -7.21
CA CYS A 202 -14.03 -13.42 -5.97
C CYS A 202 -14.91 -13.79 -4.76
N LEU A 203 -14.40 -14.68 -3.90
CA LEU A 203 -15.15 -15.20 -2.74
C LEU A 203 -15.49 -14.11 -1.72
N VAL A 204 -14.68 -13.07 -1.62
CA VAL A 204 -14.89 -12.01 -0.61
C VAL A 204 -16.16 -11.21 -0.85
N LEU A 205 -16.66 -11.16 -2.09
CA LEU A 205 -17.92 -10.47 -2.44
C LEU A 205 -19.14 -11.10 -1.74
N GLN A 206 -19.03 -12.38 -1.36
CA GLN A 206 -20.10 -13.11 -0.68
C GLN A 206 -20.18 -12.76 0.81
N GLU A 207 -19.12 -12.22 1.41
CA GLU A 207 -19.01 -11.95 2.85
C GLU A 207 -18.84 -10.46 3.12
N LYS A 208 -19.96 -9.73 3.14
CA LYS A 208 -19.96 -8.26 3.25
C LYS A 208 -19.29 -7.72 4.51
N GLU A 209 -19.31 -8.46 5.60
CA GLU A 209 -18.67 -8.08 6.86
C GLU A 209 -17.14 -8.05 6.74
N LEU A 210 -16.55 -8.92 5.92
CA LEU A 210 -15.10 -8.95 5.72
C LEU A 210 -14.62 -7.76 4.88
N LEU A 211 -15.47 -7.24 3.98
CA LEU A 211 -15.12 -6.15 3.05
C LEU A 211 -14.64 -4.88 3.76
N GLU A 212 -15.01 -4.64 5.02
CA GLU A 212 -14.52 -3.48 5.78
C GLU A 212 -12.99 -3.52 6.01
N ARG A 213 -12.38 -4.71 5.96
CA ARG A 213 -10.93 -4.90 6.06
C ARG A 213 -10.21 -4.77 4.72
N PHE A 214 -10.96 -4.61 3.63
CA PHE A 214 -10.44 -4.57 2.26
C PHE A 214 -10.31 -3.13 1.78
N ILE A 215 -9.15 -2.79 1.24
CA ILE A 215 -8.88 -1.44 0.71
C ILE A 215 -9.59 -1.17 -0.62
N ASP A 216 -10.00 -2.23 -1.30
CA ASP A 216 -10.65 -2.28 -2.61
C ASP A 216 -12.16 -2.53 -2.51
N ARG A 217 -12.74 -2.40 -1.31
CA ARG A 217 -14.17 -2.55 -1.03
C ARG A 217 -15.05 -1.80 -2.04
N ASP A 218 -14.76 -0.52 -2.25
CA ASP A 218 -15.59 0.34 -3.09
C ASP A 218 -15.55 -0.07 -4.56
N GLU A 219 -14.42 -0.55 -5.05
CA GLU A 219 -14.27 -1.05 -6.42
C GLU A 219 -15.04 -2.36 -6.61
N MET A 220 -14.92 -3.25 -5.62
CA MET A 220 -15.57 -4.56 -5.60
C MET A 220 -17.09 -4.51 -5.49
N MET A 221 -17.65 -3.49 -4.85
CA MET A 221 -19.12 -3.33 -4.74
C MET A 221 -19.76 -2.61 -5.93
N MET A 222 -18.97 -2.04 -6.84
CA MET A 222 -19.48 -1.30 -8.00
C MET A 222 -19.69 -2.15 -9.27
N HIS A 223 -19.28 -3.42 -9.23
CA HIS A 223 -19.41 -4.38 -10.34
C HIS A 223 -20.33 -5.53 -9.91
#